data_AF-X1T855-F1
#
_entry.id   AF-X1T855-F1
#
_cell.length_a   1.000
_cell.length_b   1.000
_cell.length_c   1.000
_cell.angle_alpha   90.00
_cell.angle_beta   90.00
_cell.angle_gamma   90.00
#
_symmetry.space_group_name_H-M   'P 1'
#
loop_
_entity.id
_entity.type
_entity.pdbx_description
1 polymer ?
#
loop_
_entity_poly.entity_id
_entity_poly.type
_entity_poly.pdbx_seq_one_letter_code
_entity_poly.pdbx_strand_id
1 'polypeptide(L)'
;MNLYWVTTEDHEEDWFIVANTAKEAATFHEEREGYDYGEATAEKILEIPEDIKADVGWPSDEILRACGANIIADGSARVVEIGGRKFGEGLMESTIRTLDDDRFEELGEGRPNKTERESERDEKTHNMWKSELN
;
A
#
# COMPACT_ATOMS: atom_id res chain seq x y z
N MET A 1 -0.29 0.10 18.94
CA MET A 1 0.21 0.50 17.60
C MET A 1 -0.45 1.80 17.20
N ASN A 2 0.10 2.53 16.25
CA ASN A 2 -0.48 3.77 15.74
C ASN A 2 -0.65 3.68 14.22
N LEU A 3 -1.66 4.39 13.73
CA LEU A 3 -1.88 4.58 12.30
C LEU A 3 -1.30 5.93 11.90
N TYR A 4 -0.41 5.93 10.92
CA TYR A 4 0.25 7.11 10.38
C TYR A 4 -0.18 7.35 8.94
N TRP A 5 -0.26 8.63 8.56
CA TRP A 5 -0.28 9.07 7.18
C TRP A 5 1.13 9.51 6.82
N VAL A 6 1.75 8.82 5.87
CA VAL A 6 3.13 9.06 5.44
C VAL A 6 3.09 9.73 4.08
N THR A 7 3.84 10.82 3.93
CA THR A 7 3.90 11.61 2.71
C THR A 7 5.33 11.91 2.30
N THR A 8 5.56 12.07 1.00
CA THR A 8 6.79 12.58 0.37
C THR A 8 6.54 13.98 -0.20
N GLU A 9 7.60 14.68 -0.66
CA GLU A 9 7.46 16.04 -1.20
C GLU A 9 6.62 16.08 -2.50
N ASP A 10 6.69 15.01 -3.29
CA ASP A 10 5.95 14.86 -4.56
C ASP A 10 4.49 14.44 -4.37
N HIS A 11 4.12 13.92 -3.19
CA HIS A 11 2.81 13.36 -2.87
C HIS A 11 2.34 12.26 -3.84
N GLU A 12 3.25 11.64 -4.58
CA GLU A 12 2.90 10.57 -5.54
C GLU A 12 2.65 9.24 -4.81
N GLU A 13 3.34 9.03 -3.69
CA GLU A 13 3.30 7.83 -2.87
C GLU A 13 2.90 8.20 -1.43
N ASP A 14 1.76 8.84 -1.25
CA ASP A 14 1.22 9.04 0.10
C ASP A 14 0.51 7.76 0.57
N TRP A 15 0.83 7.25 1.78
CA TRP A 15 0.32 5.97 2.26
C TRP A 15 -0.08 5.98 3.73
N PHE A 16 -1.06 5.14 4.09
CA PHE A 16 -1.20 4.73 5.49
C PHE A 16 -0.15 3.70 5.87
N ILE A 17 0.47 3.88 7.04
CA ILE A 17 1.40 2.91 7.64
C ILE A 17 1.06 2.68 9.11
N VAL A 18 1.01 1.41 9.51
CA VAL A 18 0.97 1.00 10.92
C VAL A 18 2.39 0.97 11.46
N ALA A 19 2.64 1.63 12.59
CA ALA A 19 3.91 1.58 13.29
C ALA A 19 3.77 1.93 14.78
N ASN A 20 4.83 1.73 15.56
CA ASN A 20 4.90 2.22 16.94
C ASN A 20 5.23 3.70 16.99
N THR A 21 6.02 4.21 16.04
CA THR A 21 6.48 5.61 16.02
C THR A 21 6.42 6.22 14.62
N ALA A 22 6.34 7.55 14.54
CA ALA A 22 6.39 8.28 13.27
C ALA A 22 7.67 7.98 12.49
N LYS A 23 8.82 7.88 13.19
CA LYS A 23 10.10 7.54 12.57
C LYS A 23 10.07 6.15 11.95
N GLU A 24 9.51 5.16 12.65
CA GLU A 24 9.38 3.80 12.13
C GLU A 24 8.46 3.75 10.90
N ALA A 25 7.35 4.49 10.91
CA ALA A 25 6.47 4.60 9.74
C ALA A 25 7.18 5.21 8.52
N ALA A 26 7.88 6.33 8.71
CA ALA A 26 8.61 7.00 7.63
C ALA A 26 9.73 6.13 7.07
N THR A 27 10.56 5.53 7.93
CA THR A 27 11.65 4.64 7.48
C THR A 27 11.12 3.39 6.78
N PHE A 28 10.02 2.80 7.26
CA PHE A 28 9.39 1.68 6.56
C PHE A 28 8.95 2.09 5.15
N HIS A 29 8.33 3.26 4.99
CA HIS A 29 7.91 3.77 3.69
C HIS A 29 9.11 3.98 2.75
N GLU A 30 10.14 4.68 3.22
CA GLU A 30 11.36 4.97 2.45
C GLU A 30 12.05 3.69 1.96
N GLU A 31 12.24 2.71 2.85
CA GLU A 31 12.89 1.44 2.51
C GLU A 31 12.10 0.61 1.48
N ARG A 32 10.77 0.77 1.47
CA ARG A 32 9.88 -0.04 0.65
C ARG A 32 9.63 0.54 -0.73
N GLU A 33 9.46 1.85 -0.82
CA GLU A 33 9.28 2.56 -2.08
C GLU A 33 10.62 2.99 -2.71
N GLY A 34 11.72 2.93 -1.96
CA GLY A 34 13.06 3.21 -2.46
C GLY A 34 13.47 4.69 -2.39
N TYR A 35 12.87 5.46 -1.48
CA TYR A 35 13.26 6.83 -1.17
C TYR A 35 14.52 6.87 -0.29
N ASP A 36 15.21 8.00 -0.32
CA ASP A 36 16.34 8.23 0.58
C ASP A 36 15.86 8.50 2.01
N TYR A 37 16.73 8.22 2.99
CA TYR A 37 16.40 8.41 4.40
C TYR A 37 16.10 9.88 4.72
N GLY A 38 14.92 10.12 5.30
CA GLY A 38 14.44 11.44 5.69
C GLY A 38 13.64 12.18 4.62
N GLU A 39 13.34 11.53 3.49
CA GLU A 39 12.47 12.08 2.45
C GLU A 39 10.98 11.91 2.77
N ALA A 40 10.62 10.98 3.67
CA ALA A 40 9.24 10.78 4.09
C ALA A 40 8.94 11.44 5.44
N THR A 41 7.75 12.02 5.57
CA THR A 41 7.22 12.56 6.82
C THR A 41 5.98 11.79 7.25
N ALA A 42 5.88 11.42 8.54
CA ALA A 42 4.76 10.66 9.08
C ALA A 42 3.93 11.49 10.08
N GLU A 43 2.65 11.69 9.78
CA GLU A 43 1.66 12.28 10.66
C GLU A 43 0.90 11.19 11.41
N LYS A 44 0.84 11.24 12.75
CA LYS A 44 -0.01 10.32 13.52
C LYS A 44 -1.48 10.69 13.31
N ILE A 45 -2.27 9.77 12.76
CA ILE A 45 -3.71 9.96 12.58
C ILE A 45 -4.46 9.54 13.84
N LEU A 46 -4.18 8.33 14.32
CA LEU A 46 -4.79 7.81 15.54
C LEU A 46 -3.96 6.70 16.17
N GLU A 47 -4.37 6.30 17.36
CA GLU A 47 -3.91 5.09 18.03
C GLU A 47 -4.83 3.92 17.68
N ILE A 48 -4.26 2.80 17.26
CA ILE A 48 -5.01 1.60 16.91
C ILE A 48 -5.50 0.96 18.21
N PRO A 49 -6.80 0.67 18.35
CA PRO A 49 -7.36 -0.05 19.49
C PRO A 49 -6.56 -1.32 19.86
N GLU A 50 -6.34 -1.54 21.16
CA GLU A 50 -5.50 -2.64 21.67
C GLU A 50 -6.01 -4.04 21.31
N ASP A 51 -7.30 -4.18 21.03
CA ASP A 51 -7.95 -5.41 20.61
C ASP A 51 -7.72 -5.77 19.14
N ILE A 52 -7.21 -4.83 18.34
CA ILE A 52 -6.85 -5.05 16.94
C ILE A 52 -5.38 -5.46 16.87
N LYS A 53 -5.14 -6.67 16.34
CA LYS A 53 -3.78 -7.12 16.02
C LYS A 53 -3.33 -6.46 14.72
N ALA A 54 -2.36 -5.57 14.82
CA ALA A 54 -1.73 -4.93 13.68
C ALA A 54 -0.21 -5.02 13.81
N ASP A 55 0.45 -5.42 12.72
CA ASP A 55 1.91 -5.45 12.60
C ASP A 55 2.38 -4.20 11.86
N VAL A 56 3.69 -3.92 11.93
CA VAL A 56 4.28 -2.78 11.21
C VAL A 56 4.15 -2.97 9.69
N GLY A 57 3.67 -1.95 9.00
CA GLY A 57 3.57 -1.92 7.54
C GLY A 57 2.24 -1.35 7.03
N TRP A 58 1.94 -1.58 5.74
CA TRP A 58 0.68 -1.12 5.16
C TRP A 58 -0.53 -1.81 5.80
N PRO A 59 -1.53 -1.04 6.25
CA PRO A 59 -2.73 -1.62 6.83
C PRO A 59 -3.58 -2.30 5.76
N SER A 60 -4.19 -3.42 6.15
CA SER A 60 -5.30 -3.99 5.41
C SER A 60 -6.55 -3.13 5.56
N ASP A 61 -7.50 -3.31 4.64
CA ASP A 61 -8.82 -2.68 4.71
C ASP A 61 -9.57 -3.04 6.00
N GLU A 62 -9.36 -4.24 6.54
CA GLU A 62 -9.93 -4.67 7.81
C GLU A 62 -9.41 -3.81 8.98
N ILE A 63 -8.10 -3.56 9.03
CA ILE A 63 -7.49 -2.71 10.06
C ILE A 63 -8.02 -1.28 9.94
N LEU A 64 -8.08 -0.72 8.72
CA LEU A 64 -8.62 0.62 8.49
C LEU A 64 -10.09 0.73 8.96
N ARG A 65 -10.94 -0.22 8.56
CA ARG A 65 -12.35 -0.26 8.97
C ARG A 65 -12.51 -0.43 10.47
N ALA A 66 -11.68 -1.27 11.11
CA ALA A 66 -11.68 -1.45 12.55
C ALA A 66 -11.24 -0.19 13.30
N CYS A 67 -10.42 0.66 12.68
CA CYS A 67 -10.09 2.00 13.17
C CYS A 67 -11.19 3.05 12.89
N GLY A 68 -12.34 2.65 12.33
CA GLY A 68 -13.46 3.53 12.01
C GLY A 68 -13.35 4.22 10.66
N ALA A 69 -12.49 3.73 9.76
CA ALA A 69 -12.36 4.29 8.43
C ALA A 69 -13.52 3.87 7.52
N ASN A 70 -13.94 4.79 6.66
CA ASN A 70 -14.83 4.54 5.53
C ASN A 70 -14.01 4.54 4.24
N ILE A 71 -13.92 3.39 3.58
CA ILE A 71 -13.22 3.25 2.30
C ILE A 71 -14.21 3.64 1.19
N ILE A 72 -13.93 4.78 0.55
CA ILE A 72 -14.78 5.42 -0.47
C ILE A 72 -14.51 4.83 -1.86
N ALA A 73 -13.25 4.49 -2.15
CA ALA A 73 -12.83 3.81 -3.37
C ALA A 73 -11.80 2.74 -2.98
N ASP A 74 -11.95 1.53 -3.51
CA ASP A 74 -11.19 0.32 -3.18
C ASP A 74 -10.31 -0.18 -4.35
N GLY A 75 -10.00 0.72 -5.30
CA GLY A 75 -9.07 0.42 -6.38
C GLY A 75 -7.60 0.45 -5.93
N SER A 76 -6.71 0.46 -6.91
CA SER A 76 -5.25 0.44 -6.73
C SER A 76 -4.72 1.57 -5.82
N ALA A 77 -5.44 2.68 -5.71
CA ALA A 77 -5.20 3.81 -4.81
C ALA A 77 -6.48 4.02 -3.97
N ARG A 78 -6.43 3.66 -2.69
CA ARG A 78 -7.63 3.74 -1.82
C ARG A 78 -7.91 5.20 -1.47
N VAL A 79 -9.19 5.54 -1.46
CA VAL A 79 -9.65 6.79 -0.84
C VAL A 79 -10.31 6.45 0.47
N VAL A 80 -9.74 6.93 1.57
CA VAL A 80 -10.12 6.58 2.93
C VAL A 80 -10.57 7.84 3.67
N GLU A 81 -11.75 7.78 4.29
CA GLU A 81 -12.23 8.80 5.21
C GLU A 81 -12.13 8.30 6.65
N ILE A 82 -11.36 8.99 7.48
CA ILE A 82 -11.17 8.62 8.88
C ILE A 82 -11.05 9.88 9.74
N GLY A 83 -11.75 9.91 10.87
CA GLY A 83 -11.76 11.09 11.75
C GLY A 83 -12.26 12.38 11.09
N GLY A 84 -13.10 12.28 10.05
CA GLY A 84 -13.62 13.43 9.29
C GLY A 84 -12.64 14.04 8.28
N ARG A 85 -11.48 13.40 8.05
CA ARG A 85 -10.51 13.77 7.01
C ARG A 85 -10.52 12.72 5.92
N LYS A 86 -10.27 13.15 4.68
CA LYS A 86 -10.12 12.27 3.52
C LYS A 86 -8.66 12.18 3.11
N PHE A 87 -8.24 10.97 2.79
CA PHE A 87 -6.89 10.61 2.39
C PHE A 87 -7.00 9.81 1.10
N GLY A 88 -6.18 10.14 0.11
CA GLY A 88 -6.07 9.39 -1.14
C GLY A 88 -4.67 8.80 -1.19
N GLU A 89 -4.58 7.48 -1.16
CA GLU A 89 -3.28 6.79 -1.25
C GLU A 89 -2.71 6.90 -2.67
N GLY A 90 -1.38 6.87 -2.74
CA GLY A 90 -0.63 6.70 -3.98
C GLY A 90 -0.82 5.32 -4.60
N LEU A 91 -0.33 5.15 -5.82
CA LEU A 91 -0.22 3.83 -6.45
C LEU A 91 1.22 3.38 -6.31
N MET A 92 1.46 2.20 -5.72
CA MET A 92 2.83 1.73 -5.52
C MET A 92 3.52 1.67 -6.88
N GLU A 93 4.71 2.22 -7.02
CA GLU A 93 5.40 2.34 -8.31
C GLU A 93 5.50 0.99 -9.07
N SER A 94 5.62 -0.13 -8.35
CA SER A 94 5.57 -1.47 -8.98
C SER A 94 4.19 -1.84 -9.56
N THR A 95 3.11 -1.36 -8.93
CA THR A 95 1.73 -1.44 -9.41
C THR A 95 1.54 -0.51 -10.61
N ILE A 96 2.05 0.73 -10.55
CA ILE A 96 2.04 1.66 -11.70
C ILE A 96 2.73 1.00 -12.90
N ARG A 97 3.93 0.44 -12.72
CA ARG A 97 4.68 -0.25 -13.78
C ARG A 97 3.93 -1.45 -14.35
N THR A 98 3.17 -2.16 -13.52
CA THR A 98 2.35 -3.30 -13.95
C THR A 98 1.18 -2.81 -14.80
N LEU A 99 0.45 -1.79 -14.33
CA LEU A 99 -0.65 -1.16 -15.07
C LEU A 99 -0.17 -0.54 -16.40
N ASP A 100 1.01 0.07 -16.40
CA ASP A 100 1.65 0.58 -17.60
C ASP A 100 1.96 -0.55 -18.58
N ASP A 101 2.60 -1.63 -18.14
CA ASP A 101 2.90 -2.78 -18.99
C ASP A 101 1.63 -3.43 -19.55
N ASP A 102 0.58 -3.57 -18.75
CA ASP A 102 -0.71 -4.11 -19.20
C ASP A 102 -1.32 -3.21 -20.29
N ARG A 103 -1.31 -1.89 -20.08
CA ARG A 103 -1.78 -0.90 -21.06
C ARG A 103 -0.95 -0.93 -22.35
N PHE A 104 0.38 -0.97 -22.25
CA PHE A 104 1.26 -1.04 -23.42
C PHE A 104 1.06 -2.35 -24.18
N GLU A 105 0.82 -3.46 -23.48
CA GLU A 105 0.52 -4.76 -24.09
C GLU A 105 -0.83 -4.74 -24.84
N GLU A 106 -1.88 -4.14 -24.28
CA GLU A 106 -3.17 -3.95 -24.95
C GLU A 106 -3.05 -3.12 -26.24
N LEU A 107 -2.15 -2.15 -26.25
CA LEU A 107 -1.84 -1.31 -27.42
C LEU A 107 -0.89 -1.99 -28.42
N GLY A 108 -0.35 -3.17 -28.10
CA GLY A 108 0.61 -3.91 -28.94
C GLY A 108 2.05 -3.39 -28.87
N GLU A 109 2.37 -2.56 -27.87
CA GLU A 109 3.70 -1.97 -27.64
C GLU A 109 4.60 -2.84 -26.73
N GLY A 110 4.04 -3.91 -26.16
CA GLY A 110 4.76 -4.86 -25.30
C GLY A 110 4.81 -4.43 -23.83
N ARG A 111 5.73 -5.01 -23.04
CA ARG A 111 5.87 -4.78 -21.59
C ARG A 111 7.23 -4.12 -21.26
N PRO A 112 7.39 -2.80 -21.43
CA PRO A 112 8.67 -2.10 -21.24
C PRO A 112 9.29 -2.28 -19.84
N ASN A 113 8.47 -2.34 -18.79
CA ASN A 113 8.90 -2.52 -17.40
C ASN A 113 9.13 -4.00 -17.03
N LYS A 114 8.72 -4.93 -17.91
CA LYS A 114 8.90 -6.40 -17.77
C LYS A 114 8.28 -6.96 -16.49
N THR A 115 7.19 -6.38 -16.02
CA THR A 115 6.42 -6.84 -14.87
C THR A 115 5.69 -8.15 -15.18
N GLU A 116 5.53 -9.02 -14.17
CA GLU A 116 4.74 -10.25 -14.26
C GLU A 116 3.25 -9.93 -14.46
N ARG A 117 2.59 -10.65 -15.38
CA ARG A 117 1.16 -10.49 -15.64
C ARG A 117 0.34 -10.91 -14.42
N GLU A 118 -0.79 -10.25 -14.20
CA GLU A 118 -1.71 -10.61 -13.11
C GLU A 118 -2.15 -12.09 -13.20
N SER A 119 -2.48 -12.57 -14.41
CA SER A 119 -2.83 -13.98 -14.65
C SER A 119 -1.72 -14.98 -14.29
N GLU A 120 -0.46 -14.60 -14.49
CA GLU A 120 0.70 -15.44 -14.17
C GLU A 120 0.95 -15.48 -12.66
N ARG A 121 0.64 -14.38 -11.96
CA ARG A 121 0.76 -14.25 -10.51
C ARG A 121 -0.29 -15.09 -9.77
N ASP A 122 -1.51 -15.10 -10.27
CA ASP A 122 -2.63 -15.90 -9.74
C ASP A 122 -2.38 -17.41 -9.90
N GLU A 123 -1.89 -17.85 -11.07
CA GLU A 123 -1.54 -19.27 -11.28
C GLU A 123 -0.43 -19.74 -10.34
N LYS A 124 0.60 -18.91 -10.13
CA LYS A 124 1.72 -19.22 -9.22
C LYS A 124 1.23 -19.36 -7.79
N THR A 125 0.35 -18.45 -7.37
CA THR A 125 -0.26 -18.46 -6.03
C THR A 125 -1.11 -19.71 -5.86
N HIS A 126 -2.00 -20.00 -6.80
CA HIS A 126 -2.84 -21.20 -6.79
C HIS A 126 -2.02 -22.52 -6.72
N ASN A 127 -0.92 -22.59 -7.46
CA ASN A 127 -0.05 -23.78 -7.47
C ASN A 127 0.76 -23.93 -6.17
N MET A 128 1.14 -22.82 -5.53
CA MET A 128 1.82 -22.83 -4.23
C MET A 128 0.91 -23.41 -3.13
N TRP A 129 -0.35 -22.96 -3.05
CA TRP A 129 -1.33 -23.50 -2.07
C TRP A 129 -1.61 -25.00 -2.27
N LYS A 130 -1.58 -25.50 -3.51
CA LYS A 130 -1.71 -26.93 -3.80
C LYS A 130 -0.50 -27.75 -3.36
N SER A 131 0.69 -27.16 -3.33
CA SER A 131 1.93 -27.85 -2.95
C SER A 131 2.11 -27.98 -1.43
N GLU A 132 1.52 -27.07 -0.63
CA GLU A 132 1.57 -27.11 0.83
C GLU A 132 0.51 -28.03 1.46
N LEU A 133 -0.46 -28.49 0.66
CA LEU A 133 -1.52 -29.41 1.07
C LEU A 133 -1.22 -30.89 0.71
N ASN A 134 -0.05 -31.18 0.15
CA ASN A 134 0.47 -32.52 -0.15
C ASN A 134 1.68 -32.85 0.74
#